data_AF-A0A528LXS8-F1
#
_entry.id   AF-A0A528LXS8-F1
#
_cell.length_a   1.000
_cell.length_b   1.000
_cell.length_c   1.000
_cell.angle_alpha   90.00
_cell.angle_beta   90.00
_cell.angle_gamma   90.00
#
_symmetry.space_group_name_H-M   'P 1'
#
loop_
_entity.id
_entity.type
_entity.pdbx_description
1 polymer ?
#
loop_
_entity_poly.entity_id
_entity_poly.type
_entity_poly.pdbx_seq_one_letter_code
_entity_poly.pdbx_strand_id
1 'polypeptide(L)'
;MIRILLFLAVVFALGLGFAWLADRPGEMVVTFSGYQYQVSLMVAAVAVVAVVAAVMIVWWLLKALWNSPYTISRYFRVRRRDRGYQALSTGMIAAGAGDGALARKKTKEAAKLIRSDQEPLIHLLEAQASLLEGDHEGAREKFETMLDDPEMRLLGLRGLYLEAERLGDRNAARHYAGRAAAMAPQLAWAAESTLEDLTGRGDWDGALKLVEAQKSTRQIERDAANRRRAVLLTAKAQSLIDSDPNAAKTAALEANRLRPDFAPAAVVAAKLLFRQNEVRKGAKILEAAW
;
A
#
# COMPACT_ATOMS: atom_id res chain seq x y z
N MET A 1 -29.69 18.27 -24.93
CA MET A 1 -30.14 19.26 -25.93
C MET A 1 -31.56 18.99 -26.41
N ILE A 2 -31.93 17.75 -26.83
CA ILE A 2 -33.30 17.39 -27.28
C ILE A 2 -34.40 17.75 -26.27
N ARG A 3 -34.18 17.57 -24.96
CA ARG A 3 -35.16 17.90 -23.91
C ARG A 3 -35.49 19.40 -23.82
N ILE A 4 -34.53 20.27 -24.14
CA ILE A 4 -34.73 21.73 -24.08
C ILE A 4 -35.51 22.20 -25.31
N LEU A 5 -35.20 21.65 -26.49
CA LEU A 5 -35.95 21.93 -27.73
C LEU A 5 -37.41 21.48 -27.64
N LEU A 6 -37.67 20.31 -27.05
CA LEU A 6 -39.02 19.78 -26.87
C LEU A 6 -39.83 20.61 -25.86
N PHE A 7 -39.20 21.06 -24.77
CA PHE A 7 -39.81 21.99 -23.83
C PHE A 7 -40.15 23.34 -24.49
N LEU A 8 -39.22 23.91 -25.27
CA LEU A 8 -39.43 25.17 -25.98
C LEU A 8 -40.60 25.07 -26.99
N ALA A 9 -40.69 23.95 -27.71
CA ALA A 9 -41.78 23.69 -28.65
C ALA A 9 -43.15 23.61 -27.96
N VAL A 10 -43.23 22.96 -26.79
CA VAL A 10 -44.47 22.88 -26.01
C VAL A 10 -44.87 24.25 -25.45
N VAL A 11 -43.91 25.02 -24.92
CA VAL A 11 -44.17 26.39 -24.44
C VAL A 11 -44.66 27.30 -25.57
N PHE A 12 -44.06 27.19 -26.75
CA PHE A 12 -44.46 27.96 -27.93
C PHE A 12 -45.86 27.56 -28.42
N ALA A 13 -46.17 26.26 -28.45
CA ALA A 13 -47.50 25.76 -28.81
C ALA A 13 -48.58 26.21 -27.80
N LEU A 14 -48.27 26.21 -26.50
CA LEU A 14 -49.15 26.73 -25.47
C LEU A 14 -49.36 28.24 -25.63
N GLY A 15 -48.30 29.01 -25.88
CA GLY A 15 -48.38 30.45 -26.13
C GLY A 15 -49.28 30.79 -27.32
N LEU A 16 -49.14 30.05 -28.44
CA LEU A 16 -50.02 30.19 -29.60
C LEU A 16 -51.47 29.82 -29.30
N GLY A 17 -51.69 28.73 -28.54
CA GLY A 17 -53.03 28.34 -28.09
C GLY A 17 -53.72 29.40 -27.23
N PHE A 18 -52.97 30.05 -26.32
CA PHE A 18 -53.48 31.15 -25.50
C PHE A 18 -53.76 32.41 -26.28
N ALA A 19 -52.89 32.79 -27.22
CA ALA A 19 -53.10 33.96 -28.07
C ALA A 19 -54.38 33.79 -28.91
N TRP A 20 -54.57 32.61 -29.52
CA TRP A 20 -55.78 32.32 -30.30
C TRP A 20 -57.06 32.30 -29.46
N LEU A 21 -56.98 31.86 -28.20
CA LEU A 21 -58.12 31.83 -27.28
C LEU A 21 -58.46 33.23 -26.73
N ALA A 22 -57.47 34.10 -26.56
CA ALA A 22 -57.66 35.48 -26.12
C ALA A 22 -58.47 36.32 -27.14
N ASP A 23 -58.32 36.02 -28.43
CA ASP A 23 -59.03 36.70 -29.51
C ASP A 23 -60.50 36.25 -29.68
N ARG A 24 -60.97 35.26 -28.90
CA ARG A 24 -62.36 34.76 -28.95
C ARG A 24 -63.04 34.84 -27.57
N PRO A 25 -63.78 35.92 -27.27
CA PRO A 25 -64.53 36.01 -26.03
C PRO A 25 -65.68 34.98 -26.03
N GLY A 26 -65.58 34.00 -25.15
CA GLY A 26 -66.62 33.01 -24.87
C GLY A 26 -66.91 32.93 -23.38
N GLU A 27 -68.17 32.76 -23.01
CA GLU A 27 -68.58 32.49 -21.64
C GLU A 27 -68.74 30.98 -21.46
N MET A 28 -68.12 30.44 -20.41
CA MET A 28 -68.28 29.04 -20.02
C MET A 28 -69.13 29.00 -18.76
N VAL A 29 -70.28 28.32 -18.83
CA VAL A 29 -71.13 28.07 -17.66
C VAL A 29 -70.68 26.77 -17.03
N VAL A 30 -70.14 26.84 -15.82
CA VAL A 30 -69.77 25.66 -15.03
C VAL A 30 -70.87 25.43 -14.00
N THR A 31 -71.56 24.29 -14.11
CA THR A 31 -72.54 23.84 -13.12
C THR A 31 -71.85 22.96 -12.08
N PHE A 32 -71.79 23.41 -10.84
CA PHE A 32 -71.23 22.63 -9.73
C PHE A 32 -72.21 22.61 -8.56
N SER A 33 -72.63 21.41 -8.14
CA SER A 33 -73.61 21.21 -7.06
C SER A 33 -74.87 22.08 -7.16
N GLY A 34 -75.42 22.22 -8.38
CA GLY A 34 -76.65 22.99 -8.64
C GLY A 34 -76.46 24.51 -8.78
N TYR A 35 -75.25 25.04 -8.51
CA TYR A 35 -74.92 26.44 -8.74
C TYR A 35 -74.26 26.63 -10.10
N GLN A 36 -74.73 27.63 -10.86
CA GLN A 36 -74.16 28.02 -12.15
C GLN A 36 -73.19 29.17 -11.94
N TYR A 37 -71.92 28.93 -12.24
CA TYR A 37 -70.89 29.96 -12.27
C TYR A 37 -70.57 30.28 -13.73
N GLN A 38 -70.88 31.51 -14.14
CA GLN A 38 -70.44 32.05 -15.41
C GLN A 38 -68.99 32.50 -15.26
N VAL A 39 -68.09 31.82 -15.96
CA VAL A 39 -66.66 32.10 -15.93
C VAL A 39 -66.21 32.39 -17.36
N SER A 40 -65.37 33.41 -17.55
CA SER A 40 -64.82 33.68 -18.87
C SER A 40 -63.91 32.54 -19.30
N LEU A 41 -63.91 32.23 -20.59
CA LEU A 41 -63.08 31.18 -21.17
C LEU A 41 -61.58 31.36 -20.86
N MET A 42 -61.14 32.61 -20.73
CA MET A 42 -59.77 32.97 -20.33
C MET A 42 -59.45 32.56 -18.90
N VAL A 43 -60.36 32.81 -17.94
CA VAL A 43 -60.17 32.39 -16.55
C VAL A 43 -60.15 30.87 -16.43
N ALA A 44 -61.00 30.16 -17.18
CA ALA A 44 -60.98 28.71 -17.25
C ALA A 44 -59.65 28.17 -17.82
N ALA A 45 -59.13 28.78 -18.90
CA ALA A 45 -57.86 28.38 -19.50
C ALA A 45 -56.65 28.62 -18.57
N VAL A 46 -56.62 29.75 -17.87
CA VAL A 46 -55.59 30.05 -16.88
C VAL A 46 -55.66 29.07 -15.71
N ALA A 47 -56.86 28.73 -15.23
CA ALA A 47 -57.04 27.75 -14.16
C ALA A 47 -56.50 26.36 -14.56
N VAL A 48 -56.77 25.91 -15.79
CA VAL A 48 -56.24 24.63 -16.30
C VAL A 48 -54.71 24.64 -16.31
N VAL A 49 -54.09 25.72 -16.77
CA VAL A 49 -52.62 25.81 -16.79
C VAL A 49 -52.02 25.93 -15.41
N ALA A 50 -52.68 26.62 -14.47
CA ALA A 50 -52.26 26.63 -13.08
C ALA A 50 -52.28 25.22 -12.47
N VAL A 51 -53.31 24.41 -12.78
CA VAL A 51 -53.39 23.01 -12.33
C VAL A 51 -52.27 22.17 -12.95
N VAL A 52 -52.02 22.28 -14.26
CA VAL A 52 -50.92 21.55 -14.93
C VAL A 52 -49.57 21.95 -14.34
N ALA A 53 -49.33 23.24 -14.10
CA ALA A 53 -48.11 23.72 -13.47
C ALA A 53 -47.96 23.18 -12.04
N ALA A 54 -49.04 23.17 -11.25
CA ALA A 54 -49.03 22.59 -9.91
C ALA A 54 -48.67 21.10 -9.93
N VAL A 55 -49.27 20.31 -10.83
CA VAL A 55 -48.95 18.88 -10.99
C VAL A 55 -47.49 18.68 -11.39
N MET A 56 -46.96 19.49 -12.32
CA MET A 56 -45.55 19.41 -12.72
C MET A 56 -44.60 19.74 -11.56
N ILE A 57 -44.93 20.76 -10.75
CA ILE A 57 -44.14 21.14 -9.57
C ILE A 57 -44.15 20.01 -8.54
N VAL A 58 -45.33 19.45 -8.24
CA VAL A 58 -45.47 18.32 -7.30
C VAL A 58 -44.68 17.10 -7.80
N TRP A 59 -44.77 16.77 -9.09
CA TRP A 59 -44.02 15.67 -9.69
C TRP A 59 -42.50 15.90 -9.63
N TRP A 60 -42.04 17.13 -9.90
CA TRP A 60 -40.64 17.50 -9.77
C TRP A 60 -40.16 17.38 -8.32
N LEU A 61 -40.96 17.83 -7.34
CA LEU A 61 -40.64 17.74 -5.91
C LEU A 61 -40.54 16.28 -5.46
N LEU A 62 -41.49 15.43 -5.85
CA LEU A 62 -41.47 14.00 -5.57
C LEU A 62 -40.25 13.33 -6.19
N LYS A 63 -39.92 13.64 -7.45
CA LYS A 63 -38.74 13.11 -8.14
C LYS A 63 -37.44 13.60 -7.51
N ALA A 64 -37.39 14.85 -7.05
CA ALA A 64 -36.23 15.41 -6.35
C ALA A 64 -36.02 14.70 -5.01
N LEU A 65 -37.08 14.46 -4.23
CA LEU A 65 -37.02 13.69 -2.99
C LEU A 65 -36.55 12.24 -3.24
N TRP A 66 -37.08 11.59 -4.28
CA TRP A 66 -36.76 10.18 -4.58
C TRP A 66 -35.36 9.99 -5.22
N ASN A 67 -34.86 10.96 -5.97
CA ASN A 67 -33.51 10.92 -6.59
C ASN A 67 -32.39 11.53 -5.71
N SER A 68 -32.73 12.19 -4.60
CA SER A 68 -31.77 12.72 -3.61
C SER A 68 -30.90 11.69 -2.84
N PRO A 69 -31.29 10.42 -2.61
CA PRO A 69 -30.48 9.54 -1.76
C PRO A 69 -29.10 9.22 -2.37
N TYR A 70 -28.93 9.35 -3.69
CA TYR A 70 -27.66 9.02 -4.35
C TYR A 70 -26.58 10.11 -4.15
N THR A 71 -26.95 11.39 -4.12
CA THR A 71 -26.00 12.50 -3.87
C THR A 71 -25.68 12.64 -2.39
N ILE A 72 -26.66 12.40 -1.51
CA ILE A 72 -26.51 12.47 -0.06
C ILE A 72 -25.62 11.34 0.47
N SER A 73 -25.79 10.09 0.01
CA SER A 73 -24.97 8.97 0.49
C SER A 73 -23.49 9.13 0.14
N ARG A 74 -23.17 9.76 -1.01
CA ARG A 74 -21.80 10.03 -1.43
C ARG A 74 -21.12 11.05 -0.52
N TYR A 75 -21.82 12.14 -0.16
CA TYR A 75 -21.28 13.16 0.74
C TYR A 75 -21.01 12.60 2.15
N PHE A 76 -21.95 11.82 2.70
CA PHE A 76 -21.75 11.19 4.02
C PHE A 76 -20.62 10.14 4.01
N ARG A 77 -20.45 9.40 2.91
CA ARG A 77 -19.35 8.43 2.78
C ARG A 77 -17.99 9.13 2.76
N VAL A 78 -17.85 10.25 2.05
CA VAL A 78 -16.60 11.04 2.02
C VAL A 78 -16.27 11.56 3.42
N ARG A 79 -17.22 12.22 4.09
CA ARG A 79 -16.99 12.78 5.43
C ARG A 79 -16.66 11.72 6.48
N ARG A 80 -17.26 10.53 6.39
CA ARG A 80 -16.93 9.39 7.26
C ARG A 80 -15.48 8.94 7.02
N ARG A 81 -15.07 8.81 5.76
CA ARG A 81 -13.72 8.41 5.38
C ARG A 81 -12.66 9.43 5.85
N ASP A 82 -12.91 10.72 5.64
CA ASP A 82 -11.98 11.78 6.05
C ASP A 82 -11.74 11.79 7.56
N ARG A 83 -12.81 11.59 8.35
CA ARG A 83 -12.69 11.41 9.81
C ARG A 83 -11.91 10.16 10.17
N GLY A 84 -12.09 9.06 9.44
CA GLY A 84 -11.32 7.84 9.64
C GLY A 84 -9.83 8.05 9.40
N TYR A 85 -9.46 8.76 8.33
CA TYR A 85 -8.06 9.08 8.02
C TYR A 85 -7.45 10.04 9.05
N GLN A 86 -8.24 11.01 9.51
CA GLN A 86 -7.81 11.90 10.58
C GLN A 86 -7.56 11.13 11.89
N ALA A 87 -8.44 10.18 12.24
CA ALA A 87 -8.24 9.31 13.39
C ALA A 87 -6.99 8.43 13.23
N LEU A 88 -6.80 7.81 12.06
CA LEU A 88 -5.61 7.01 11.75
C LEU A 88 -4.33 7.83 11.86
N SER A 89 -4.28 9.02 11.25
CA SER A 89 -3.13 9.92 11.32
C SER A 89 -2.81 10.33 12.76
N THR A 90 -3.83 10.70 13.53
CA THR A 90 -3.67 11.05 14.96
C THR A 90 -3.16 9.84 15.76
N GLY A 91 -3.67 8.65 15.49
CA GLY A 91 -3.22 7.42 16.13
C GLY A 91 -1.77 7.07 15.80
N MET A 92 -1.35 7.25 14.55
CA MET A 92 0.06 7.06 14.14
C MET A 92 1.00 8.05 14.84
N ILE A 93 0.59 9.31 14.99
CA ILE A 93 1.38 10.32 15.72
C ILE A 93 1.46 9.94 17.21
N ALA A 94 0.35 9.52 17.81
CA ALA A 94 0.33 9.08 19.21
C ALA A 94 1.22 7.85 19.43
N ALA A 95 1.17 6.86 18.53
CA ALA A 95 2.03 5.69 18.59
C ALA A 95 3.51 6.06 18.46
N GLY A 96 3.85 6.95 17.51
CA GLY A 96 5.22 7.47 17.36
C GLY A 96 5.71 8.28 18.57
N ALA A 97 4.80 8.90 19.31
CA ALA A 97 5.09 9.61 20.56
C ALA A 97 5.10 8.69 21.80
N GLY A 98 4.75 7.41 21.66
CA GLY A 98 4.68 6.44 22.76
C GLY A 98 3.39 6.46 23.58
N ASP A 99 2.37 7.23 23.17
CA ASP A 99 1.05 7.24 23.82
C ASP A 99 0.19 6.08 23.29
N GLY A 100 0.41 4.88 23.86
CA GLY A 100 -0.30 3.66 23.50
C GLY A 100 -1.81 3.75 23.70
N ALA A 101 -2.27 4.40 24.77
CA ALA A 101 -3.70 4.52 25.09
C ALA A 101 -4.44 5.41 24.07
N LEU A 102 -3.86 6.56 23.71
CA LEU A 102 -4.41 7.41 22.67
C LEU A 102 -4.34 6.74 21.30
N ALA A 103 -3.22 6.06 20.98
CA ALA A 103 -3.07 5.29 19.76
C ALA A 103 -4.21 4.26 19.66
N ARG A 104 -4.40 3.40 20.66
CA ARG A 104 -5.45 2.37 20.70
C ARG A 104 -6.85 2.96 20.53
N LYS A 105 -7.15 4.06 21.21
CA LYS A 105 -8.44 4.77 21.09
C LYS A 105 -8.67 5.23 19.65
N LYS A 106 -7.66 5.84 19.03
CA LYS A 106 -7.74 6.36 17.66
C LYS A 106 -7.77 5.27 16.61
N THR A 107 -7.11 4.15 16.83
CA THR A 107 -7.22 2.96 15.99
C THR A 107 -8.63 2.39 15.99
N LYS A 108 -9.25 2.24 17.17
CA LYS A 108 -10.65 1.79 17.29
C LYS A 108 -11.62 2.76 16.63
N GLU A 109 -11.34 4.06 16.66
CA GLU A 109 -12.13 5.07 15.96
C GLU A 109 -11.97 4.94 14.43
N ALA A 110 -10.73 4.82 13.94
CA ALA A 110 -10.43 4.63 12.53
C ALA A 110 -11.07 3.35 11.95
N ALA A 111 -10.95 2.21 12.65
CA ALA A 111 -11.51 0.92 12.24
C ALA A 111 -13.05 0.89 12.18
N LYS A 112 -13.74 1.79 12.89
CA LYS A 112 -15.20 1.97 12.78
C LYS A 112 -15.62 2.81 11.57
N LEU A 113 -14.73 3.69 11.11
CA LEU A 113 -15.01 4.68 10.07
C LEU A 113 -14.53 4.22 8.68
N ILE A 114 -13.42 3.49 8.64
CA ILE A 114 -12.83 2.89 7.45
C ILE A 114 -12.85 1.38 7.66
N ARG A 115 -13.19 0.62 6.61
CA ARG A 115 -13.11 -0.83 6.68
C ARG A 115 -11.64 -1.25 6.62
N SER A 116 -11.20 -2.12 7.53
CA SER A 116 -9.79 -2.54 7.62
C SER A 116 -9.27 -3.23 6.36
N ASP A 117 -10.14 -3.87 5.58
CA ASP A 117 -9.79 -4.47 4.28
C ASP A 117 -9.43 -3.44 3.21
N GLN A 118 -9.78 -2.16 3.42
CA GLN A 118 -9.43 -1.07 2.52
C GLN A 118 -8.19 -0.29 2.96
N GLU A 119 -7.74 -0.48 4.21
CA GLU A 119 -6.66 0.32 4.79
C GLU A 119 -5.73 -0.55 5.66
N PRO A 120 -4.72 -1.19 5.02
CA PRO A 120 -3.72 -2.03 5.68
C PRO A 120 -3.04 -1.40 6.91
N LEU A 121 -2.89 -0.07 6.91
CA LEU A 121 -2.26 0.68 8.01
C LEU A 121 -3.02 0.57 9.34
N ILE A 122 -4.32 0.25 9.32
CA ILE A 122 -5.08 0.03 10.55
C ILE A 122 -4.52 -1.17 11.32
N HIS A 123 -4.22 -2.27 10.63
CA HIS A 123 -3.64 -3.46 11.25
C HIS A 123 -2.28 -3.16 11.89
N LEU A 124 -1.44 -2.39 11.18
CA LEU A 124 -0.14 -1.97 11.73
C LEU A 124 -0.33 -1.16 13.01
N LEU A 125 -1.22 -0.16 12.99
CA LEU A 125 -1.44 0.68 14.15
C LEU A 125 -2.06 -0.11 15.32
N GLU A 126 -2.89 -1.14 15.05
CA GLU A 126 -3.38 -2.07 16.09
C GLU A 126 -2.23 -2.84 16.75
N ALA A 127 -1.30 -3.37 15.96
CA ALA A 127 -0.14 -4.08 16.48
C ALA A 127 0.77 -3.14 17.29
N GLN A 128 1.06 -1.94 16.78
CA GLN A 128 1.88 -0.94 17.47
C GLN A 128 1.25 -0.47 18.78
N ALA A 129 -0.07 -0.21 18.80
CA ALA A 129 -0.77 0.14 20.02
C ALA A 129 -0.69 -0.99 21.06
N SER A 130 -0.81 -2.24 20.63
CA SER A 130 -0.69 -3.41 21.53
C SER A 130 0.73 -3.51 22.13
N LEU A 131 1.78 -3.29 21.33
CA LEU A 131 3.16 -3.22 21.82
C LEU A 131 3.35 -2.11 22.86
N LEU A 132 2.80 -0.92 22.62
CA LEU A 132 2.91 0.21 23.56
C LEU A 132 2.14 -0.01 24.86
N GLU A 133 1.06 -0.81 24.82
CA GLU A 133 0.28 -1.21 25.99
C GLU A 133 0.91 -2.43 26.72
N GLY A 134 2.00 -3.01 26.20
CA GLY A 134 2.66 -4.20 26.76
C GLY A 134 2.01 -5.53 26.38
N ASP A 135 1.00 -5.51 25.50
CA ASP A 135 0.32 -6.68 24.96
C ASP A 135 1.11 -7.26 23.76
N HIS A 136 2.21 -7.94 24.08
CA HIS A 136 3.10 -8.54 23.10
C HIS A 136 2.47 -9.73 22.35
N GLU A 137 1.63 -10.52 23.02
CA GLU A 137 0.92 -11.64 22.39
C GLU A 137 -0.11 -11.11 21.38
N GLY A 138 -0.92 -10.12 21.77
CA GLY A 138 -1.85 -9.47 20.84
C GLY A 138 -1.15 -8.81 19.67
N ALA A 139 0.01 -8.16 19.88
CA ALA A 139 0.80 -7.61 18.79
C ALA A 139 1.29 -8.70 17.82
N ARG A 140 1.76 -9.83 18.34
CA ARG A 140 2.22 -10.97 17.54
C ARG A 140 1.11 -11.53 16.66
N GLU A 141 -0.07 -11.81 17.22
CA GLU A 141 -1.23 -12.29 16.46
C GLU A 141 -1.60 -11.35 15.31
N LYS A 142 -1.53 -10.03 15.55
CA LYS A 142 -1.78 -9.01 14.53
C LYS A 142 -0.74 -9.05 13.41
N PHE A 143 0.55 -9.18 13.74
CA PHE A 143 1.58 -9.32 12.71
C PHE A 143 1.50 -10.65 11.95
N GLU A 144 1.06 -11.74 12.60
CA GLU A 144 0.81 -13.02 11.94
C GLU A 144 -0.34 -12.89 10.93
N THR A 145 -1.43 -12.22 11.31
CA THR A 145 -2.56 -11.93 10.40
C THR A 145 -2.13 -11.10 9.18
N MET A 146 -1.15 -10.20 9.34
CA MET A 146 -0.59 -9.41 8.23
C MET A 146 0.16 -10.28 7.19
N LEU A 147 0.55 -11.51 7.53
CA LEU A 147 1.26 -12.38 6.60
C LEU A 147 0.36 -12.92 5.48
N ASP A 148 -0.95 -12.99 5.73
CA ASP A 148 -1.94 -13.49 4.78
C ASP A 148 -2.13 -12.52 3.60
N ASP A 149 -2.02 -11.22 3.85
CA ASP A 149 -2.12 -10.19 2.83
C ASP A 149 -0.75 -9.93 2.16
N PRO A 150 -0.62 -10.07 0.82
CA PRO A 150 0.59 -9.75 0.10
C PRO A 150 1.13 -8.33 0.33
N GLU A 151 0.27 -7.33 0.51
CA GLU A 151 0.68 -5.93 0.70
C GLU A 151 1.26 -5.69 2.10
N MET A 152 0.77 -6.43 3.11
CA MET A 152 1.22 -6.30 4.51
C MET A 152 2.31 -7.28 4.91
N ARG A 153 2.55 -8.32 4.12
CA ARG A 153 3.43 -9.43 4.49
C ARG A 153 4.83 -8.99 4.94
N LEU A 154 5.46 -8.06 4.24
CA LEU A 154 6.79 -7.56 4.61
C LEU A 154 6.77 -6.81 5.95
N LEU A 155 5.68 -6.11 6.24
CA LEU A 155 5.49 -5.38 7.49
C LEU A 155 5.23 -6.33 8.66
N GLY A 156 4.39 -7.35 8.45
CA GLY A 156 4.18 -8.44 9.41
C GLY A 156 5.48 -9.17 9.74
N LEU A 157 6.27 -9.53 8.72
CA LEU A 157 7.59 -10.16 8.92
C LEU A 157 8.55 -9.26 9.71
N ARG A 158 8.54 -7.94 9.47
CA ARG A 158 9.37 -7.00 10.24
C ARG A 158 8.94 -6.93 11.71
N GLY A 159 7.64 -6.88 11.98
CA GLY A 159 7.10 -6.89 13.34
C GLY A 159 7.48 -8.15 14.10
N LEU A 160 7.25 -9.32 13.50
CA LEU A 160 7.60 -10.62 14.07
C LEU A 160 9.10 -10.80 14.28
N TYR A 161 9.92 -10.30 13.34
CA TYR A 161 11.37 -10.27 13.49
C TYR A 161 11.80 -9.50 14.74
N LEU A 162 11.27 -8.28 14.92
CA LEU A 162 11.65 -7.44 16.07
C LEU A 162 11.18 -8.04 17.39
N GLU A 163 9.99 -8.65 17.42
CA GLU A 163 9.49 -9.32 18.62
C GLU A 163 10.33 -10.57 18.96
N ALA A 164 10.73 -11.36 17.95
CA ALA A 164 11.62 -12.49 18.15
C ALA A 164 13.01 -12.06 18.66
N GLU A 165 13.58 -10.99 18.11
CA GLU A 165 14.83 -10.39 18.60
C GLU A 165 14.71 -9.92 20.06
N ARG A 166 13.60 -9.27 20.42
CA ARG A 166 13.31 -8.82 21.79
C ARG A 166 13.27 -9.98 22.78
N LEU A 167 12.69 -11.11 22.37
CA LEU A 167 12.61 -12.34 23.16
C LEU A 167 13.93 -13.14 23.18
N GLY A 168 14.91 -12.76 22.35
CA GLY A 168 16.15 -13.52 22.17
C GLY A 168 15.97 -14.82 21.39
N ASP A 169 14.82 -15.04 20.74
CA ASP A 169 14.57 -16.20 19.88
C ASP A 169 15.23 -15.99 18.51
N ARG A 170 16.53 -16.29 18.47
CA ARG A 170 17.34 -16.18 17.25
C ARG A 170 16.82 -17.06 16.11
N ASN A 171 16.22 -18.21 16.41
CA ASN A 171 15.72 -19.12 15.38
C ASN A 171 14.51 -18.52 14.67
N ALA A 172 13.55 -18.00 15.43
CA ALA A 172 12.40 -17.30 14.87
C ALA A 172 12.81 -16.03 14.13
N ALA A 173 13.70 -15.21 14.71
CA ALA A 173 14.20 -13.99 14.07
C ALA A 173 14.83 -14.29 12.69
N ARG A 174 15.74 -15.27 12.62
CA ARG A 174 16.37 -15.70 11.37
C ARG A 174 15.36 -16.23 10.36
N HIS A 175 14.36 -16.98 10.82
CA HIS A 175 13.28 -17.46 9.96
C HIS A 175 12.51 -16.30 9.30
N TYR A 176 12.07 -15.32 10.09
CA TYR A 176 11.34 -14.16 9.56
C TYR A 176 12.22 -13.28 8.66
N ALA A 177 13.48 -13.04 9.03
CA ALA A 177 14.44 -12.30 8.21
C ALA A 177 14.69 -12.99 6.87
N GLY A 178 14.91 -14.32 6.86
CA GLY A 178 15.13 -15.10 5.65
C GLY A 178 13.93 -15.05 4.69
N ARG A 179 12.70 -15.16 5.23
CA ARG A 179 11.48 -14.99 4.43
C ARG A 179 11.37 -13.59 3.83
N ALA A 180 11.70 -12.55 4.61
CA ALA A 180 11.67 -11.17 4.13
C ALA A 180 12.75 -10.91 3.06
N ALA A 181 13.96 -11.43 3.24
CA ALA A 181 15.07 -11.30 2.30
C ALA A 181 14.78 -12.02 0.96
N ALA A 182 14.09 -13.16 1.00
CA ALA A 182 13.67 -13.86 -0.21
C ALA A 182 12.62 -13.07 -1.03
N MET A 183 11.74 -12.32 -0.37
CA MET A 183 10.71 -11.51 -1.04
C MET A 183 11.24 -10.14 -1.48
N ALA A 184 12.09 -9.52 -0.66
CA ALA A 184 12.58 -8.16 -0.83
C ALA A 184 14.06 -8.07 -0.44
N PRO A 185 14.98 -8.58 -1.27
CA PRO A 185 16.42 -8.62 -0.97
C PRO A 185 17.04 -7.22 -0.80
N GLN A 186 16.40 -6.17 -1.33
CA GLN A 186 16.80 -4.78 -1.11
C GLN A 186 16.64 -4.30 0.34
N LEU A 187 15.83 -4.98 1.17
CA LEU A 187 15.65 -4.58 2.57
C LEU A 187 16.90 -4.91 3.38
N ALA A 188 17.66 -3.88 3.75
CA ALA A 188 18.94 -4.04 4.45
C ALA A 188 18.82 -4.85 5.75
N TRP A 189 17.81 -4.59 6.58
CA TRP A 189 17.62 -5.31 7.84
C TRP A 189 17.41 -6.82 7.65
N ALA A 190 16.66 -7.21 6.62
CA ALA A 190 16.36 -8.61 6.35
C ALA A 190 17.58 -9.31 5.74
N ALA A 191 18.22 -8.64 4.78
CA ALA A 191 19.39 -9.18 4.13
C ALA A 191 20.59 -9.32 5.08
N GLU A 192 20.85 -8.34 5.95
CA GLU A 192 21.96 -8.40 6.90
C GLU A 192 21.76 -9.55 7.90
N SER A 193 20.57 -9.65 8.53
CA SER A 193 20.26 -10.74 9.45
C SER A 193 20.34 -12.12 8.77
N THR A 194 19.90 -12.21 7.51
CA THR A 194 20.00 -13.46 6.73
C THR A 194 21.46 -13.78 6.37
N LEU A 195 22.27 -12.78 6.04
CA LEU A 195 23.71 -12.96 5.78
C LEU A 195 24.44 -13.45 7.04
N GLU A 196 24.14 -12.89 8.20
CA GLU A 196 24.69 -13.35 9.47
C GLU A 196 24.34 -14.82 9.76
N ASP A 197 23.10 -15.23 9.50
CA ASP A 197 22.69 -16.63 9.66
C ASP A 197 23.40 -17.57 8.67
N LEU A 198 23.43 -17.21 7.39
CA LEU A 198 24.06 -18.01 6.34
C LEU A 198 25.57 -18.16 6.58
N THR A 199 26.24 -17.05 6.90
CA THR A 199 27.68 -17.07 7.22
C THR A 199 27.96 -17.82 8.51
N GLY A 200 27.11 -17.69 9.54
CA GLY A 200 27.22 -18.44 10.79
C GLY A 200 27.05 -19.95 10.61
N ARG A 201 26.28 -20.40 9.62
CA ARG A 201 26.12 -21.82 9.25
C ARG A 201 27.17 -22.32 8.25
N GLY A 202 27.99 -21.43 7.70
CA GLY A 202 28.92 -21.75 6.61
C GLY A 202 28.24 -21.96 5.24
N ASP A 203 26.99 -21.52 5.06
CA ASP A 203 26.31 -21.52 3.76
C ASP A 203 26.76 -20.31 2.92
N TRP A 204 27.99 -20.40 2.41
CA TRP A 204 28.60 -19.36 1.61
C TRP A 204 27.89 -19.17 0.26
N ASP A 205 27.33 -20.24 -0.31
CA ASP A 205 26.63 -20.17 -1.60
C ASP A 205 25.29 -19.44 -1.47
N GLY A 206 24.53 -19.70 -0.40
CA GLY A 206 23.35 -18.91 -0.05
C GLY A 206 23.69 -17.44 0.14
N ALA A 207 24.76 -17.13 0.89
CA ALA A 207 25.18 -15.76 1.15
C ALA A 207 25.56 -15.01 -0.13
N LEU A 208 26.30 -15.67 -1.03
CA LEU A 208 26.69 -15.11 -2.33
C LEU A 208 25.47 -14.84 -3.23
N LYS A 209 24.50 -15.77 -3.26
CA LYS A 209 23.24 -15.59 -3.99
C LYS A 209 22.46 -14.38 -3.48
N LEU A 210 22.38 -14.21 -2.16
CA LEU A 210 21.70 -13.08 -1.55
C LEU A 210 22.38 -11.75 -1.93
N VAL A 211 23.71 -11.65 -1.85
CA VAL A 211 24.43 -10.43 -2.27
C VAL A 211 24.21 -10.10 -3.74
N GLU A 212 24.21 -11.10 -4.64
CA GLU A 212 23.93 -10.86 -6.06
C GLU A 212 22.48 -10.43 -6.29
N ALA A 213 21.52 -11.00 -5.56
CA ALA A 213 20.13 -10.54 -5.57
C ALA A 213 20.04 -9.08 -5.13
N GLN A 214 20.72 -8.66 -4.05
CA GLN A 214 20.73 -7.26 -3.63
C GLN A 214 21.33 -6.34 -4.70
N LYS A 215 22.45 -6.74 -5.30
CA LYS A 215 23.11 -5.99 -6.37
C LYS A 215 22.19 -5.78 -7.58
N SER A 216 21.37 -6.80 -7.92
CA SER A 216 20.41 -6.72 -9.02
C SER A 216 19.32 -5.66 -8.80
N THR A 217 18.98 -5.36 -7.54
CA THR A 217 17.98 -4.34 -7.19
C THR A 217 18.46 -2.90 -7.38
N ARG A 218 19.75 -2.69 -7.66
CA ARG A 218 20.41 -1.36 -7.81
C ARG A 218 20.29 -0.42 -6.61
N GLN A 219 19.83 -0.92 -5.45
CA GLN A 219 19.78 -0.17 -4.19
C GLN A 219 21.12 -0.15 -3.45
N ILE A 220 22.06 -1.00 -3.87
CA ILE A 220 23.43 -1.07 -3.33
C ILE A 220 24.40 -0.64 -4.43
N GLU A 221 25.32 0.25 -4.05
CA GLU A 221 26.45 0.65 -4.89
C GLU A 221 27.23 -0.57 -5.38
N ARG A 222 27.61 -0.55 -6.67
CA ARG A 222 28.29 -1.69 -7.30
C ARG A 222 29.58 -2.06 -6.57
N ASP A 223 30.33 -1.07 -6.10
CA ASP A 223 31.56 -1.30 -5.33
C ASP A 223 31.28 -1.95 -3.97
N ALA A 224 30.24 -1.51 -3.25
CA ALA A 224 29.86 -2.10 -1.97
C ALA A 224 29.43 -3.56 -2.11
N ALA A 225 28.67 -3.88 -3.17
CA ALA A 225 28.29 -5.26 -3.48
C ALA A 225 29.51 -6.13 -3.85
N ASN A 226 30.42 -5.61 -4.68
CA ASN A 226 31.67 -6.30 -5.03
C ASN A 226 32.55 -6.56 -3.80
N ARG A 227 32.64 -5.58 -2.88
CA ARG A 227 33.36 -5.73 -1.62
C ARG A 227 32.77 -6.85 -0.77
N ARG A 228 31.46 -6.85 -0.53
CA ARG A 228 30.76 -7.92 0.21
C ARG A 228 31.01 -9.28 -0.43
N ARG A 229 30.90 -9.36 -1.76
CA ARG A 229 31.15 -10.59 -2.50
C ARG A 229 32.60 -11.07 -2.37
N ALA A 230 33.59 -10.17 -2.43
CA ALA A 230 34.99 -10.51 -2.23
C ALA A 230 35.26 -11.06 -0.82
N VAL A 231 34.65 -10.45 0.21
CA VAL A 231 34.74 -10.95 1.60
C VAL A 231 34.14 -12.36 1.72
N LEU A 232 32.93 -12.58 1.21
CA LEU A 232 32.27 -13.88 1.25
C LEU A 232 33.03 -14.96 0.47
N LEU A 233 33.57 -14.63 -0.72
CA LEU A 233 34.39 -15.55 -1.50
C LEU A 233 35.71 -15.89 -0.80
N THR A 234 36.30 -14.94 -0.08
CA THR A 234 37.51 -15.18 0.72
C THR A 234 37.22 -16.14 1.87
N ALA A 235 36.11 -15.94 2.58
CA ALA A 235 35.68 -16.86 3.65
C ALA A 235 35.33 -18.25 3.09
N LYS A 236 34.61 -18.32 1.96
CA LYS A 236 34.34 -19.57 1.24
C LYS A 236 35.63 -20.30 0.90
N ALA A 237 36.59 -19.59 0.29
CA ALA A 237 37.88 -20.15 -0.07
C ALA A 237 38.60 -20.74 1.15
N GLN A 238 38.64 -20.01 2.27
CA GLN A 238 39.23 -20.48 3.53
C GLN A 238 38.57 -21.76 4.05
N SER A 239 37.24 -21.85 4.00
CA SER A 239 36.52 -23.04 4.45
C SER A 239 36.76 -24.29 3.60
N LEU A 240 37.10 -24.09 2.31
CA LEU A 240 37.29 -25.18 1.35
C LEU A 240 38.76 -25.59 1.19
N ILE A 241 39.71 -24.91 1.86
CA ILE A 241 41.16 -25.12 1.65
C ILE A 241 41.55 -26.59 1.80
N ASP A 242 40.97 -27.29 2.77
CA ASP A 242 41.34 -28.67 3.11
C ASP A 242 40.42 -29.72 2.47
N SER A 243 39.18 -29.37 2.14
CA SER A 243 38.20 -30.29 1.56
C SER A 243 38.18 -30.28 0.02
N ASP A 244 38.28 -29.11 -0.60
CA ASP A 244 38.30 -28.93 -2.06
C ASP A 244 39.25 -27.77 -2.45
N PRO A 245 40.56 -28.06 -2.59
CA PRO A 245 41.55 -27.05 -2.94
C PRO A 245 41.31 -26.36 -4.29
N ASN A 246 40.63 -27.02 -5.24
CA ASN A 246 40.36 -26.47 -6.56
C ASN A 246 39.22 -25.46 -6.52
N ALA A 247 38.12 -25.79 -5.83
CA ALA A 247 37.04 -24.84 -5.58
C ALA A 247 37.53 -23.67 -4.71
N ALA A 248 38.35 -23.94 -3.68
CA ALA A 248 38.96 -22.91 -2.85
C ALA A 248 39.78 -21.92 -3.68
N LYS A 249 40.64 -22.43 -4.58
CA LYS A 249 41.45 -21.60 -5.47
C LYS A 249 40.59 -20.74 -6.38
N THR A 250 39.55 -21.32 -6.97
CA THR A 250 38.64 -20.60 -7.86
C THR A 250 37.96 -19.44 -7.12
N ALA A 251 37.43 -19.68 -5.92
CA ALA A 251 36.82 -18.66 -5.10
C ALA A 251 37.82 -17.57 -4.66
N ALA A 252 39.04 -17.94 -4.27
CA ALA A 252 40.07 -16.98 -3.85
C ALA A 252 40.55 -16.08 -4.98
N LEU A 253 40.78 -16.65 -6.18
CA LEU A 253 41.17 -15.89 -7.36
C LEU A 253 40.06 -14.94 -7.81
N GLU A 254 38.80 -15.38 -7.72
CA GLU A 254 37.67 -14.52 -8.01
C GLU A 254 37.55 -13.37 -6.99
N ALA A 255 37.71 -13.65 -5.69
CA ALA A 255 37.73 -12.62 -4.66
C ALA A 255 38.79 -11.55 -4.94
N ASN A 256 40.02 -11.98 -5.24
CA ASN A 256 41.13 -11.09 -5.55
C ASN A 256 40.90 -10.30 -6.85
N ARG A 257 40.22 -10.89 -7.86
CA ARG A 257 39.87 -10.19 -9.09
C ARG A 257 38.83 -9.09 -8.85
N LEU A 258 37.88 -9.32 -7.94
CA LEU A 258 36.87 -8.31 -7.59
C LEU A 258 37.50 -7.15 -6.81
N ARG A 259 38.45 -7.45 -5.92
CA ARG A 259 39.12 -6.49 -5.04
C ARG A 259 40.60 -6.86 -4.88
N PRO A 260 41.48 -6.41 -5.78
CA PRO A 260 42.92 -6.68 -5.70
C PRO A 260 43.60 -6.03 -4.49
N ASP A 261 43.02 -4.93 -3.99
CA ASP A 261 43.45 -4.17 -2.81
C ASP A 261 43.04 -4.84 -1.48
N PHE A 262 42.24 -5.90 -1.52
CA PHE A 262 41.78 -6.60 -0.32
C PHE A 262 42.79 -7.67 0.10
N ALA A 263 43.73 -7.27 0.98
CA ALA A 263 44.84 -8.12 1.42
C ALA A 263 44.45 -9.56 1.84
N PRO A 264 43.36 -9.80 2.60
CA PRO A 264 42.93 -11.16 2.94
C PRO A 264 42.64 -12.06 1.72
N ALA A 265 42.04 -11.52 0.66
CA ALA A 265 41.83 -12.28 -0.58
C ALA A 265 43.15 -12.59 -1.28
N ALA A 266 44.05 -11.61 -1.36
CA ALA A 266 45.37 -11.77 -1.97
C ALA A 266 46.19 -12.85 -1.27
N VAL A 267 46.22 -12.85 0.07
CA VAL A 267 46.94 -13.86 0.88
C VAL A 267 46.38 -15.26 0.67
N VAL A 268 45.06 -15.43 0.72
CA VAL A 268 44.42 -16.75 0.52
C VAL A 268 44.67 -17.26 -0.89
N ALA A 269 44.54 -16.40 -1.90
CA ALA A 269 44.81 -16.75 -3.29
C ALA A 269 46.28 -17.16 -3.51
N ALA A 270 47.24 -16.39 -2.99
CA ALA A 270 48.65 -16.70 -3.09
C ALA A 270 48.99 -18.02 -2.38
N LYS A 271 48.46 -18.24 -1.16
CA LYS A 271 48.67 -19.48 -0.40
C LYS A 271 48.19 -20.71 -1.19
N LEU A 272 47.03 -20.63 -1.85
CA LEU A 272 46.50 -21.71 -2.66
C LEU A 272 47.31 -21.93 -3.95
N LEU A 273 47.82 -20.87 -4.59
CA LEU A 273 48.72 -20.99 -5.74
C LEU A 273 50.06 -21.62 -5.36
N PHE A 274 50.64 -21.26 -4.21
CA PHE A 274 51.88 -21.86 -3.72
C PHE A 274 51.74 -23.34 -3.45
N ARG A 275 50.61 -23.78 -2.87
CA ARG A 275 50.31 -25.21 -2.70
C ARG A 275 50.24 -25.99 -4.01
N GLN A 276 49.97 -25.32 -5.13
CA GLN A 276 49.90 -25.93 -6.47
C GLN A 276 51.17 -25.69 -7.30
N ASN A 277 52.28 -25.27 -6.68
CA ASN A 277 53.55 -24.94 -7.33
C ASN A 277 53.48 -23.78 -8.36
N GLU A 278 52.44 -22.93 -8.31
CA GLU A 278 52.30 -21.75 -9.16
C GLU A 278 52.94 -20.49 -8.53
N VAL A 279 54.21 -20.62 -8.13
CA VAL A 279 54.92 -19.61 -7.31
C VAL A 279 54.95 -18.23 -7.96
N ARG A 280 55.24 -18.17 -9.26
CA ARG A 280 55.30 -16.89 -9.99
C ARG A 280 53.97 -16.14 -9.98
N LYS A 281 52.84 -16.85 -10.09
CA LYS A 281 51.51 -16.22 -10.06
C LYS A 281 51.14 -15.78 -8.65
N GLY A 282 51.47 -16.58 -7.64
CA GLY A 282 51.23 -16.23 -6.24
C GLY A 282 51.99 -14.97 -5.81
N ALA A 283 53.28 -14.89 -6.16
CA ALA A 283 54.11 -13.70 -5.88
C ALA A 283 53.55 -12.45 -6.54
N LYS A 284 53.15 -12.53 -7.82
CA LYS A 284 52.54 -11.40 -8.54
C LYS A 284 51.24 -10.89 -7.90
N ILE A 285 50.42 -11.78 -7.34
CA ILE A 285 49.19 -11.38 -6.62
C ILE A 285 49.54 -10.60 -5.36
N LEU A 286 50.55 -11.05 -4.60
CA LEU A 286 51.01 -10.34 -3.42
C LEU A 286 51.60 -8.98 -3.81
N GLU A 287 52.53 -8.92 -4.76
CA GLU A 287 53.12 -7.66 -5.25
C GLU A 287 52.09 -6.65 -5.78
N ALA A 288 50.92 -7.09 -6.26
CA ALA A 288 49.88 -6.18 -6.72
C ALA A 288 49.01 -5.61 -5.57
N ALA A 289 49.03 -6.25 -4.40
CA ALA A 289 48.20 -5.89 -3.24
C ALA A 289 48.92 -4.96 -2.24
N TRP A 290 50.25 -4.82 -2.36
CA TRP A 290 51.10 -3.94 -1.53
C TRP A 290 51.96 -3.05 -2.41
#